data_AF-A0A7X5QU54-F1
#
_entry.id   AF-A0A7X5QU54-F1
#
_cell.length_a   1.000
_cell.length_b   1.000
_cell.length_c   1.000
_cell.angle_alpha   90.00
_cell.angle_beta   90.00
_cell.angle_gamma   90.00
#
_symmetry.space_group_name_H-M   'P 1'
#
loop_
_entity.id
_entity.type
_entity.pdbx_description
1 polymer ?
#
loop_
_entity_poly.entity_id
_entity_poly.type
_entity_poly.pdbx_seq_one_letter_code
_entity_poly.pdbx_strand_id
1 'polypeptide(L)'
;MKRTPLIRKTPLQARRGFAATAVIREAKKRLTAAFDESGKALTAYPRKTLTAKPKPKPTKAERERWAAARVRGCVACYLNETERFCCRASYGQSLEIHHLLSGGRRRGHRFTVCLCEHHHQAARLIFADLGYQDHAVMYGPSFGREPRRFREVYRDDDALLALQDWMIENLPARFPEAA
;
A
#
# COMPACT_ATOMS: atom_id res chain seq x y z
N MET A 1 -27.76 1.80 -13.37
CA MET A 1 -27.46 1.31 -14.75
C MET A 1 -26.43 0.19 -14.68
N LYS A 2 -26.79 -1.05 -15.07
CA LYS A 2 -25.84 -2.19 -15.11
C LYS A 2 -25.07 -2.13 -16.43
N ARG A 3 -23.73 -2.06 -16.40
CA ARG A 3 -22.91 -2.05 -17.61
C ARG A 3 -22.78 -3.47 -18.17
N THR A 4 -23.26 -3.70 -19.39
CA THR A 4 -23.10 -4.96 -20.12
C THR A 4 -21.63 -5.14 -20.52
N PRO A 5 -21.02 -6.31 -20.29
CA PRO A 5 -19.64 -6.54 -20.69
C PRO A 5 -19.52 -6.66 -22.22
N LEU A 6 -18.55 -5.96 -22.80
CA LEU A 6 -18.20 -6.07 -24.22
C LEU A 6 -17.60 -7.45 -24.52
N ILE A 7 -18.38 -8.32 -25.14
CA ILE A 7 -17.91 -9.59 -25.70
C ILE A 7 -17.22 -9.27 -27.03
N ARG A 8 -15.88 -9.31 -27.06
CA ARG A 8 -15.13 -9.20 -28.32
C ARG A 8 -15.20 -10.52 -29.07
N LYS A 9 -15.56 -10.48 -30.37
CA LYS A 9 -15.76 -11.65 -31.23
C LYS A 9 -14.50 -12.24 -31.85
N THR A 10 -13.32 -11.66 -31.61
CA THR A 10 -12.05 -12.15 -32.17
C THR A 10 -11.12 -12.64 -31.07
N PRO A 11 -10.70 -13.92 -31.08
CA PRO A 11 -9.71 -14.43 -30.13
C PRO A 11 -8.35 -13.80 -30.41
N LEU A 12 -7.65 -13.36 -29.36
CA LEU A 12 -6.25 -12.98 -29.43
C LEU A 12 -5.45 -14.20 -29.89
N GLN A 13 -4.89 -14.14 -31.11
CA GLN A 13 -3.89 -15.12 -31.53
C GLN A 13 -2.66 -14.96 -30.65
N ALA A 14 -2.48 -15.87 -29.69
CA ALA A 14 -1.27 -15.93 -28.91
C ALA A 14 -0.11 -16.27 -29.85
N ARG A 15 0.81 -15.31 -30.05
CA ARG A 15 2.10 -15.61 -30.68
C ARG A 15 2.78 -16.72 -29.87
N ARG A 16 3.30 -17.72 -30.58
CA ARG A 16 3.98 -18.94 -30.11
C ARG A 16 4.58 -18.79 -28.70
N GLY A 17 4.08 -19.58 -27.74
CA GLY A 17 4.66 -19.70 -26.40
C GLY A 17 3.68 -19.77 -25.23
N PHE A 18 2.40 -19.43 -25.43
CA PHE A 18 1.37 -19.61 -24.40
C PHE A 18 0.43 -20.75 -24.77
N ALA A 19 0.59 -21.90 -24.12
CA ALA A 19 -0.34 -23.03 -24.23
C ALA A 19 -1.76 -22.56 -23.87
N ALA A 20 -2.73 -22.88 -24.74
CA ALA A 20 -4.14 -22.59 -24.52
C ALA A 20 -4.62 -23.28 -23.23
N THR A 21 -5.07 -22.50 -22.24
CA THR A 21 -5.59 -23.04 -20.97
C THR A 21 -7.10 -23.22 -21.06
N ALA A 22 -7.58 -24.46 -21.19
CA ALA A 22 -8.95 -24.82 -20.88
C ALA A 22 -9.08 -24.97 -19.35
N VAL A 23 -9.96 -24.18 -18.72
CA VAL A 23 -10.29 -24.34 -17.30
C VAL A 23 -11.40 -25.38 -17.20
N ILE A 24 -11.04 -26.65 -17.02
CA ILE A 24 -12.01 -27.70 -16.70
C ILE A 24 -12.48 -27.46 -15.26
N ARG A 25 -13.76 -27.12 -15.12
CA ARG A 25 -14.35 -26.59 -13.90
C ARG A 25 -14.97 -27.71 -13.07
N GLU A 26 -14.16 -28.66 -12.63
CA GLU A 26 -14.51 -29.57 -11.54
C GLU A 26 -13.27 -29.79 -10.67
N ALA A 27 -13.37 -29.39 -9.40
CA ALA A 27 -12.36 -29.53 -8.34
C ALA A 27 -10.93 -29.01 -8.63
N LYS A 28 -10.70 -27.71 -8.39
CA LYS A 28 -9.49 -27.10 -7.78
C LYS A 28 -8.06 -27.54 -8.24
N LYS A 29 -7.85 -28.15 -9.39
CA LYS A 29 -6.50 -28.39 -9.94
C LYS A 29 -6.39 -27.79 -11.33
N ARG A 30 -5.62 -26.70 -11.44
CA ARG A 30 -5.21 -26.15 -12.75
C ARG A 30 -4.15 -27.06 -13.34
N LEU A 31 -4.56 -27.90 -14.29
CA LEU A 31 -3.67 -28.74 -15.08
C LEU A 31 -3.17 -27.95 -16.29
N THR A 32 -1.89 -28.11 -16.62
CA THR A 32 -1.36 -27.65 -17.91
C THR A 32 -1.27 -28.87 -18.80
N ALA A 33 -1.96 -28.85 -19.94
CA ALA A 33 -1.96 -29.93 -20.91
C ALA A 33 -1.28 -29.45 -22.21
N ALA A 34 -0.40 -30.28 -22.75
CA ALA A 34 0.09 -30.15 -24.11
C ALA A 34 -0.84 -30.96 -25.03
N PHE A 35 -1.26 -30.37 -26.14
CA PHE A 35 -2.13 -31.02 -27.13
C PHE A 35 -1.32 -31.20 -28.43
N ASP A 36 -1.57 -32.30 -29.14
CA ASP A 36 -1.08 -32.46 -30.51
C ASP A 36 -1.89 -31.61 -31.51
N GLU A 37 -1.49 -31.64 -32.78
CA GLU A 37 -2.16 -30.90 -33.85
C GLU A 37 -3.61 -31.36 -34.11
N SER A 38 -3.97 -32.56 -33.64
CA SER A 38 -5.33 -33.10 -33.70
C SER A 38 -6.19 -32.74 -32.47
N GLY A 39 -5.61 -32.03 -31.49
CA GLY A 39 -6.28 -31.63 -30.26
C GLY A 39 -6.31 -32.70 -29.17
N LYS A 40 -5.56 -33.80 -29.32
CA LYS A 40 -5.46 -34.86 -28.31
C LYS A 40 -4.41 -34.48 -27.27
N ALA A 41 -4.75 -34.59 -25.99
CA ALA A 41 -3.84 -34.28 -24.89
C ALA A 41 -2.70 -35.31 -24.84
N LEU A 42 -1.46 -34.86 -25.08
CA LEU A 42 -0.25 -35.68 -25.04
C LEU A 42 0.24 -35.89 -23.61
N THR A 43 0.24 -34.83 -22.80
CA THR A 43 0.73 -34.86 -21.42
C THR A 43 0.02 -33.81 -20.58
N ALA A 44 -0.45 -34.18 -19.39
CA ALA A 44 -1.02 -33.27 -18.41
C ALA A 44 -0.17 -33.28 -17.13
N TYR A 45 0.36 -32.12 -16.76
CA TYR A 45 1.12 -31.98 -15.52
C TYR A 45 0.38 -31.07 -14.53
N PRO A 46 0.37 -31.41 -13.22
CA PRO A 46 -0.14 -30.51 -12.21
C PRO A 46 0.76 -29.28 -12.19
N ARG A 47 0.22 -28.13 -12.57
CA ARG A 47 0.94 -26.88 -12.32
C ARG A 47 0.97 -26.75 -10.81
N LYS A 48 2.15 -26.93 -10.18
CA LYS A 48 2.34 -26.49 -8.79
C LYS A 48 1.89 -25.05 -8.77
N THR A 49 0.75 -24.79 -8.15
CA THR A 49 0.28 -23.43 -7.98
C THR A 49 1.38 -22.76 -7.18
N LEU A 50 2.04 -21.75 -7.77
CA LEU A 50 2.86 -20.81 -7.03
C LEU A 50 1.91 -20.05 -6.09
N THR A 51 1.44 -20.75 -5.07
CA THR A 51 0.55 -20.23 -4.06
C THR A 51 1.48 -19.46 -3.16
N ALA A 52 1.56 -18.15 -3.38
CA ALA A 52 2.30 -17.30 -2.48
C ALA A 52 1.80 -17.59 -1.06
N LYS A 53 2.73 -18.00 -0.18
CA LYS A 53 2.37 -18.19 1.23
C LYS A 53 1.77 -16.87 1.72
N PRO A 54 0.61 -16.91 2.41
CA PRO A 54 0.03 -15.70 2.96
C PRO A 54 1.06 -15.04 3.88
N LYS A 55 1.17 -13.72 3.81
CA LYS A 55 2.04 -12.98 4.73
C LYS A 55 1.55 -13.23 6.16
N PRO A 56 2.46 -13.35 7.15
CA PRO A 56 2.07 -13.52 8.54
C PRO A 56 1.15 -12.38 8.97
N LYS A 57 0.19 -12.67 9.85
CA LYS A 57 -0.63 -11.64 10.49
C LYS A 57 0.24 -10.86 11.50
N PRO A 58 -0.06 -9.58 11.76
CA PRO A 58 0.64 -8.84 12.80
C PRO A 58 0.40 -9.47 14.17
N THR A 59 1.46 -9.48 14.98
CA THR A 59 1.42 -9.90 16.38
C THR A 59 0.60 -8.93 17.23
N LYS A 60 0.35 -9.29 18.50
CA LYS A 60 -0.30 -8.38 19.46
C LYS A 60 0.55 -7.13 19.69
N ALA A 61 1.85 -7.30 19.97
CA ALA A 61 2.79 -6.21 20.19
C ALA A 61 2.88 -5.25 18.99
N GLU A 62 2.84 -5.77 17.75
CA GLU A 62 2.85 -4.93 16.56
C GLU A 62 1.58 -4.09 16.42
N ARG A 63 0.41 -4.65 16.78
CA ARG A 63 -0.85 -3.89 16.79
C ARG A 63 -0.87 -2.84 17.91
N GLU A 64 -0.34 -3.17 19.08
CA GLU A 64 -0.18 -2.23 20.19
C GLU A 64 0.76 -1.07 19.80
N ARG A 65 1.88 -1.36 19.11
CA ARG A 65 2.75 -0.31 18.54
C ARG A 65 2.01 0.56 17.52
N TRP A 66 1.16 -0.03 16.67
CA TRP A 66 0.39 0.75 15.69
C TRP A 66 -0.64 1.67 16.35
N ALA A 67 -1.35 1.17 17.36
CA ALA A 67 -2.24 1.99 18.19
C ALA A 67 -1.47 3.15 18.84
N ALA A 68 -0.32 2.83 19.45
CA ALA A 68 0.57 3.83 20.04
C ALA A 68 1.04 4.87 19.01
N ALA A 69 1.40 4.46 17.80
CA ALA A 69 1.79 5.37 16.73
C ALA A 69 0.66 6.32 16.34
N ARG A 70 -0.57 5.80 16.17
CA ARG A 70 -1.74 6.61 15.80
C ARG A 70 -2.06 7.65 16.85
N VAL A 71 -2.07 7.29 18.13
CA VAL A 71 -2.38 8.28 19.17
C VAL A 71 -1.34 9.40 19.26
N ARG A 72 -0.13 9.23 18.71
CA ARG A 72 0.87 10.31 18.59
C ARG A 72 0.67 11.16 17.34
N GLY A 73 0.17 10.58 16.26
CA GLY A 73 -0.16 11.29 15.03
C GLY A 73 0.78 11.00 13.86
N CYS A 74 0.60 11.79 12.79
CA CYS A 74 1.39 11.67 11.57
C CYS A 74 2.84 12.17 11.77
N VAL A 75 3.84 11.36 11.44
CA VAL A 75 5.27 11.73 11.58
C VAL A 75 5.65 12.94 10.71
N ALA A 76 5.07 13.04 9.51
CA ALA A 76 5.31 14.17 8.61
C ALA A 76 4.65 15.46 9.13
N CYS A 77 3.46 15.35 9.71
CA CYS A 77 2.81 16.49 10.38
C CYS A 77 3.59 16.93 11.64
N TYR A 78 4.21 16.00 12.37
CA TYR A 78 5.07 16.35 13.50
C TYR A 78 6.26 17.19 13.02
N LEU A 79 6.97 16.75 11.98
CA LEU A 79 8.08 17.52 11.39
C LEU A 79 7.63 18.88 10.82
N ASN A 80 6.44 18.94 10.23
CA ASN A 80 5.84 20.20 9.79
C ASN A 80 5.73 21.20 10.96
N GLU A 81 5.24 20.75 12.11
CA GLU A 81 5.07 21.58 13.30
C GLU A 81 6.40 21.97 13.95
N THR A 82 7.34 21.04 14.06
CA THR A 82 8.57 21.24 14.86
C THR A 82 9.74 21.83 14.08
N GLU A 83 9.81 21.58 12.77
CA GLU A 83 11.00 21.92 11.96
C GLU A 83 10.67 22.84 10.80
N ARG A 84 9.45 22.77 10.24
CA ARG A 84 9.09 23.55 9.04
C ARG A 84 8.15 24.72 9.31
N PHE A 85 7.62 24.83 10.54
CA PHE A 85 6.64 25.84 10.92
C PHE A 85 5.46 25.96 9.94
N CYS A 86 5.02 24.82 9.39
CA CYS A 86 3.90 24.77 8.45
C CYS A 86 2.70 24.02 9.05
N CYS A 87 1.53 24.19 8.44
CA CYS A 87 0.29 23.68 8.98
C CYS A 87 0.26 22.14 9.02
N ARG A 88 -0.49 21.62 9.98
CA ARG A 88 -0.80 20.19 10.12
C ARG A 88 -1.96 19.81 9.22
N ALA A 89 -1.73 18.88 8.30
CA ALA A 89 -2.79 18.34 7.43
C ALA A 89 -3.74 17.37 8.16
N SER A 90 -3.32 16.73 9.26
CA SER A 90 -4.06 15.62 9.85
C SER A 90 -5.38 16.01 10.56
N TYR A 91 -5.79 17.28 10.57
CA TYR A 91 -7.06 17.68 11.17
C TYR A 91 -8.23 17.11 10.37
N GLY A 92 -9.06 16.28 10.99
CA GLY A 92 -10.21 15.64 10.35
C GLY A 92 -9.86 14.53 9.34
N GLN A 93 -8.62 14.02 9.35
CA GLN A 93 -8.21 12.88 8.50
C GLN A 93 -7.87 11.67 9.35
N SER A 94 -8.08 10.47 8.79
CA SER A 94 -7.68 9.22 9.43
C SER A 94 -6.15 9.12 9.55
N LEU A 95 -5.70 8.40 10.58
CA LEU A 95 -4.30 8.09 10.82
C LEU A 95 -4.00 6.65 10.42
N GLU A 96 -3.20 6.50 9.37
CA GLU A 96 -2.95 5.25 8.68
C GLU A 96 -1.53 4.75 8.93
N ILE A 97 -1.38 3.43 8.96
CA ILE A 97 -0.10 2.77 9.15
C ILE A 97 0.52 2.49 7.78
N HIS A 98 1.64 3.16 7.50
CA HIS A 98 2.41 2.98 6.29
C HIS A 98 3.53 1.95 6.51
N HIS A 99 3.61 0.91 5.67
CA HIS A 99 4.69 -0.09 5.71
C HIS A 99 5.88 0.35 4.88
N LEU A 100 7.04 0.46 5.51
CA LEU A 100 8.30 0.76 4.84
C LEU A 100 8.77 -0.44 4.01
N LEU A 101 9.36 -0.13 2.85
CA LEU A 101 9.79 -1.10 1.86
C LEU A 101 11.32 -1.13 1.76
N SER A 102 11.87 -2.28 1.37
CA SER A 102 13.26 -2.45 0.94
C SER A 102 13.25 -3.30 -0.32
N GLY A 103 13.83 -2.79 -1.42
CA GLY A 103 13.79 -3.46 -2.73
C GLY A 103 12.37 -3.79 -3.22
N GLY A 104 11.39 -2.92 -2.93
CA GLY A 104 9.98 -3.14 -3.27
C GLY A 104 9.25 -4.17 -2.40
N ARG A 105 9.90 -4.72 -1.36
CA ARG A 105 9.31 -5.68 -0.43
C ARG A 105 9.09 -5.04 0.94
N ARG A 106 7.95 -5.33 1.56
CA ARG A 106 7.65 -4.93 2.94
C ARG A 106 8.72 -5.51 3.87
N ARG A 107 9.35 -4.64 4.68
CA ARG A 107 10.39 -5.03 5.65
C ARG A 107 9.85 -5.83 6.83
N GLY A 108 8.61 -5.57 7.22
CA GLY A 108 7.90 -6.27 8.30
C GLY A 108 6.80 -5.40 8.88
N HIS A 109 6.10 -5.89 9.90
CA HIS A 109 5.03 -5.16 10.59
C HIS A 109 5.54 -4.15 11.61
N ARG A 110 6.76 -4.36 12.14
CA ARG A 110 7.49 -3.37 12.95
C ARG A 110 7.86 -2.13 12.12
N PHE A 111 8.32 -2.32 10.88
CA PHE A 111 8.85 -1.26 10.02
C PHE A 111 7.71 -0.41 9.43
N THR A 112 7.03 0.33 10.31
CA THR A 112 5.90 1.16 9.98
C THR A 112 5.97 2.53 10.65
N VAL A 113 5.43 3.52 9.93
CA VAL A 113 5.22 4.88 10.40
C VAL A 113 3.75 5.24 10.28
N CYS A 114 3.27 6.14 11.13
CA CYS A 114 1.91 6.66 11.06
C CYS A 114 1.88 7.91 10.17
N LEU A 115 0.97 7.94 9.20
CA LEU A 115 0.76 9.05 8.29
C LEU A 115 -0.73 9.40 8.24
N CYS A 116 -1.09 10.68 8.07
CA CYS A 116 -2.46 11.05 7.73
C CYS A 116 -2.76 10.76 6.26
N GLU A 117 -4.03 10.72 5.86
CA GLU A 117 -4.41 10.37 4.48
C GLU A 117 -3.78 11.30 3.42
N HIS A 118 -3.59 12.60 3.72
CA HIS A 118 -2.85 13.53 2.86
C HIS A 118 -1.41 13.07 2.66
N HIS A 119 -0.64 12.88 3.73
CA HIS A 119 0.76 12.48 3.65
C HIS A 119 0.96 11.04 3.16
N HIS A 120 -0.03 10.18 3.33
CA HIS A 120 0.04 8.78 2.88
C HIS A 120 -0.40 8.60 1.42
N GLN A 121 -1.63 9.02 1.10
CA GLN A 121 -2.32 8.69 -0.15
C GLN A 121 -2.62 9.91 -1.02
N ALA A 122 -2.24 11.12 -0.59
CA ALA A 122 -2.58 12.39 -1.24
C ALA A 122 -4.08 12.69 -1.21
N ALA A 123 -4.77 12.25 -0.15
CA ALA A 123 -6.17 12.59 0.05
C ALA A 123 -6.39 14.10 0.12
N ARG A 124 -7.51 14.57 -0.43
CA ARG A 124 -7.88 15.98 -0.39
C ARG A 124 -8.34 16.35 1.02
N LEU A 125 -7.91 17.53 1.47
CA LEU A 125 -8.40 18.16 2.69
C LEU A 125 -9.81 18.72 2.48
N ILE A 126 -10.57 18.85 3.58
CA ILE A 126 -11.99 19.19 3.60
C ILE A 126 -12.30 20.57 2.99
N PHE A 127 -11.31 21.49 2.91
CA PHE A 127 -11.45 22.76 2.21
C PHE A 127 -11.28 22.56 0.69
N ALA A 128 -12.40 22.23 0.05
CA ALA A 128 -12.48 21.45 -1.18
C ALA A 128 -12.10 22.16 -2.49
N ASP A 129 -11.74 23.45 -2.47
CA ASP A 129 -11.47 24.21 -3.70
C ASP A 129 -10.00 24.13 -4.14
N LEU A 130 -9.11 23.67 -3.26
CA LEU A 130 -7.68 23.59 -3.55
C LEU A 130 -7.27 22.24 -4.13
N GLY A 131 -6.40 22.30 -5.14
CA GLY A 131 -5.79 21.12 -5.71
C GLY A 131 -4.73 20.54 -4.79
N TYR A 132 -4.27 19.32 -5.10
CA TYR A 132 -3.15 18.73 -4.36
C TYR A 132 -1.89 19.61 -4.42
N GLN A 133 -1.62 20.29 -5.52
CA GLN A 133 -0.41 21.11 -5.63
C GLN A 133 -0.43 22.23 -4.58
N ASP A 134 -1.57 22.88 -4.41
CA ASP A 134 -1.78 23.89 -3.38
C ASP A 134 -1.64 23.29 -1.97
N HIS A 135 -2.21 22.09 -1.75
CA HIS A 135 -2.02 21.38 -0.48
C HIS A 135 -0.56 20.97 -0.24
N ALA A 136 0.19 20.58 -1.27
CA ALA A 136 1.57 20.18 -1.15
C ALA A 136 2.49 21.38 -0.81
N VAL A 137 2.12 22.59 -1.26
CA VAL A 137 2.79 23.83 -0.84
C VAL A 137 2.51 24.11 0.64
N MET A 138 1.26 24.02 1.07
CA MET A 138 0.85 24.39 2.43
C MET A 138 1.21 23.36 3.51
N TYR A 139 1.04 22.08 3.19
CA TYR A 139 1.13 20.96 4.14
C TYR A 139 2.28 19.99 3.82
N GLY A 140 3.04 20.27 2.77
CA GLY A 140 4.12 19.41 2.29
C GLY A 140 3.66 18.26 1.40
N PRO A 141 4.63 17.62 0.70
CA PRO A 141 4.35 16.59 -0.30
C PRO A 141 3.77 15.32 0.34
N SER A 142 3.05 14.54 -0.47
CA SER A 142 2.53 13.23 -0.07
C SER A 142 3.43 12.10 -0.56
N PHE A 143 3.63 11.07 0.26
CA PHE A 143 4.36 9.88 -0.13
C PHE A 143 3.73 9.18 -1.32
N GLY A 144 2.39 9.05 -1.34
CA GLY A 144 1.67 8.33 -2.38
C GLY A 144 1.76 8.97 -3.76
N ARG A 145 2.04 10.28 -3.83
CA ARG A 145 2.10 11.03 -5.09
C ARG A 145 3.51 11.50 -5.46
N GLU A 146 4.32 11.88 -4.49
CA GLU A 146 5.68 12.42 -4.69
C GLU A 146 6.69 11.73 -3.75
N PRO A 147 6.89 10.40 -3.83
CA PRO A 147 7.68 9.64 -2.84
C PRO A 147 9.14 10.05 -2.75
N ARG A 148 9.72 10.58 -3.84
CA ARG A 148 11.09 11.11 -3.85
C ARG A 148 11.17 12.43 -3.09
N ARG A 149 10.36 13.41 -3.49
CA ARG A 149 10.27 14.72 -2.82
C ARG A 149 9.86 14.59 -1.36
N PHE A 150 9.00 13.63 -1.03
CA PHE A 150 8.64 13.32 0.35
C PHE A 150 9.87 13.00 1.19
N ARG A 151 10.78 12.13 0.70
CA ARG A 151 12.01 11.79 1.42
C ARG A 151 13.01 12.93 1.49
N GLU A 152 13.11 13.71 0.41
CA GLU A 152 13.93 14.92 0.38
C GLU A 152 13.45 15.95 1.42
N VAL A 153 12.13 16.05 1.64
CA VAL A 153 11.52 16.97 2.59
C VAL A 153 11.52 16.46 4.03
N TYR A 154 11.20 15.18 4.23
CA TYR A 154 10.90 14.63 5.57
C TYR A 154 11.95 13.69 6.15
N ARG A 155 12.98 13.33 5.38
CA ARG A 155 13.98 12.27 5.66
C ARG A 155 13.63 10.91 5.03
N ASP A 156 14.63 10.04 4.98
CA ASP A 156 14.49 8.66 4.50
C ASP A 156 13.65 7.77 5.43
N ASP A 157 13.37 6.56 4.96
CA ASP A 157 12.53 5.58 5.64
C ASP A 157 13.06 5.19 7.04
N ASP A 158 14.39 5.09 7.22
CA ASP A 158 14.99 4.67 8.49
C ASP A 158 14.98 5.80 9.51
N ALA A 159 15.26 7.03 9.08
CA ALA A 159 15.16 8.23 9.91
C ALA A 159 13.71 8.48 10.38
N LEU A 160 12.72 8.29 9.48
CA LEU A 160 11.30 8.39 9.85
C LEU A 160 10.87 7.29 10.82
N LEU A 161 11.43 6.09 10.67
CA LEU A 161 11.15 4.99 11.59
C LEU A 161 11.68 5.29 12.99
N ALA A 162 12.93 5.75 13.10
CA ALA A 162 13.54 6.14 14.36
C ALA A 162 12.77 7.28 15.03
N LEU A 163 12.32 8.26 14.24
CA LEU A 163 11.47 9.34 14.73
C LEU A 163 10.13 8.82 15.26
N GLN A 164 9.48 7.89 14.55
CA GLN A 164 8.22 7.30 15.01
C GLN A 164 8.38 6.59 16.37
N ASP A 165 9.48 5.88 16.57
CA ASP A 165 9.75 5.18 17.84
C ASP A 165 9.99 6.20 18.96
N TRP A 166 10.80 7.21 18.71
CA TRP A 166 11.00 8.32 19.65
C TRP A 166 9.67 9.01 20.00
N MET A 167 8.78 9.24 19.02
CA MET A 167 7.46 9.83 19.27
C MET A 167 6.59 8.96 20.17
N ILE A 168 6.59 7.64 19.97
CA ILE A 168 5.83 6.70 20.79
C ILE A 168 6.28 6.77 22.26
N GLU A 169 7.59 6.82 22.46
CA GLU A 169 8.23 6.83 23.79
C GLU A 169 8.10 8.18 24.51
N ASN A 170 8.21 9.30 23.78
CA ASN A 170 8.44 10.61 24.41
C ASN A 170 7.28 11.61 24.27
N LEU A 171 6.39 11.43 23.29
CA LEU A 171 5.27 12.37 23.12
C LEU A 171 4.05 11.93 23.93
N PRO A 172 3.24 12.87 24.44
CA PRO A 172 1.93 12.56 24.97
C PRO A 172 0.99 12.08 23.86
N ALA A 173 -0.09 11.39 24.24
CA ALA A 173 -1.18 11.10 23.31
C ALA A 173 -1.83 12.42 22.85
N ARG A 174 -1.83 12.65 21.53
CA ARG A 174 -2.43 13.82 20.88
C ARG A 174 -3.79 13.51 20.26
N PHE A 175 -4.00 12.25 19.85
CA PHE A 175 -5.21 11.74 19.21
C PHE A 175 -5.70 10.51 19.99
N PRO A 176 -6.19 10.67 21.24
CA PRO A 176 -6.60 9.53 22.06
C PRO A 176 -7.69 8.66 21.41
N GLU A 177 -8.52 9.25 20.56
CA GLU A 177 -9.56 8.59 19.76
C GLU A 177 -9.02 7.68 18.64
N ALA A 178 -7.73 7.80 18.30
CA ALA A 178 -7.10 7.05 17.21
C ALA A 178 -6.44 5.73 17.66
N ALA A 179 -6.60 5.33 18.92
CA ALA A 179 -6.05 4.09 19.51
C ALA A 179 -6.56 2.82 18.83
#